data_AF-A0A1Y1KM09-F1
#
_entry.id   AF-A0A1Y1KM09-F1
#
_cell.length_a   1.000
_cell.length_b   1.000
_cell.length_c   1.000
_cell.angle_alpha   90.00
_cell.angle_beta   90.00
_cell.angle_gamma   90.00
#
_symmetry.space_group_name_H-M   'P 1'
#
loop_
_entity.id
_entity.type
_entity.pdbx_description
1 polymer ?
#
loop_
_entity_poly.entity_id
_entity_poly.type
_entity_poly.pdbx_seq_one_letter_code
_entity_poly.pdbx_strand_id
1 'polypeptide(L)'
;DIKIYDSKLQTGENACSQNNGNCTELCLSTPSKSVCACSDGYKLTNDGRSCTKDSTYVKPSICDDSFFKCKQSPLNASVCIPMERVCDGAADCPDASDESVEQGGPCENVVCNDSQHKCDGTM
;
A
#
# COMPACT_ATOMS: atom_id res chain seq x y z
N ASP A 1 -17.04 9.41 13.80
CA ASP A 1 -18.21 9.40 12.92
C ASP A 1 -19.21 8.40 13.48
N ILE A 2 -20.51 8.72 13.51
CA ILE A 2 -21.57 7.81 14.00
C ILE A 2 -22.63 7.72 12.91
N LYS A 3 -22.94 6.49 12.46
CA LYS A 3 -23.99 6.19 11.47
C LYS A 3 -24.93 5.12 12.01
N ILE A 4 -26.22 5.25 11.70
CA ILE A 4 -27.25 4.27 12.05
C ILE A 4 -27.23 3.14 11.02
N TYR A 5 -27.21 1.90 11.49
CA TYR A 5 -27.37 0.72 10.66
C TYR A 5 -28.82 0.22 10.76
N ASP A 6 -29.56 0.31 9.66
CA ASP A 6 -30.90 -0.25 9.50
C ASP A 6 -31.06 -0.72 8.04
N SER A 7 -31.50 -1.96 7.84
CA SER A 7 -31.69 -2.54 6.50
C SER A 7 -32.75 -1.82 5.68
N LYS A 8 -33.72 -1.17 6.34
CA LYS A 8 -34.77 -0.36 5.69
C LYS A 8 -34.22 0.95 5.14
N LEU A 9 -33.04 1.39 5.57
CA LEU A 9 -32.37 2.57 5.03
C LEU A 9 -31.51 2.24 3.79
N GLN A 10 -31.13 0.98 3.60
CA GLN A 10 -30.30 0.51 2.48
C GLN A 10 -31.18 -0.03 1.34
N THR A 11 -32.01 0.86 0.78
CA THR A 11 -33.00 0.49 -0.25
C THR A 11 -32.59 0.98 -1.64
N GLY A 12 -33.23 0.40 -2.67
CA GLY A 12 -32.96 0.69 -4.07
C GLY A 12 -32.06 -0.34 -4.72
N GLU A 13 -32.27 -0.56 -6.01
CA GLU A 13 -31.44 -1.40 -6.85
C GLU A 13 -30.80 -0.57 -7.96
N ASN A 14 -29.68 -1.06 -8.48
CA ASN A 14 -29.03 -0.47 -9.63
C ASN A 14 -28.55 -1.58 -10.58
N ALA A 15 -27.99 -1.18 -11.73
CA ALA A 15 -27.52 -2.14 -12.73
C ALA A 15 -26.38 -3.06 -12.22
N CYS A 16 -25.67 -2.69 -11.16
CA CYS A 16 -24.66 -3.54 -10.51
C CYS A 16 -25.29 -4.58 -9.56
N SER A 17 -26.52 -4.39 -9.09
CA SER A 17 -27.23 -5.34 -8.22
C SER A 17 -27.46 -6.69 -8.89
N GLN A 18 -27.46 -6.73 -10.24
CA GLN A 18 -27.60 -7.96 -11.01
C GLN A 18 -26.26 -8.37 -11.63
N ASN A 19 -25.75 -9.55 -11.26
CA ASN A 19 -24.50 -10.12 -11.79
C ASN A 19 -23.32 -9.12 -11.82
N ASN A 20 -23.21 -8.23 -10.82
CA ASN A 20 -22.18 -7.19 -10.78
C ASN A 20 -22.15 -6.32 -12.07
N GLY A 21 -23.30 -6.08 -12.71
CA GLY A 21 -23.37 -5.37 -13.99
C GLY A 21 -22.67 -6.07 -15.16
N ASN A 22 -22.36 -7.36 -15.02
CA ASN A 22 -21.48 -8.15 -15.88
C ASN A 22 -20.02 -7.68 -15.89
N CYS A 23 -19.56 -6.99 -14.85
CA CYS A 23 -18.15 -6.61 -14.68
C CYS A 23 -17.36 -7.76 -14.05
N THR A 24 -16.12 -7.95 -14.51
CA THR A 24 -15.23 -8.98 -13.93
C THR A 24 -14.77 -8.64 -12.52
N GLU A 25 -14.55 -7.35 -12.23
CA GLU A 25 -14.04 -6.89 -10.93
C GLU A 25 -15.02 -5.91 -10.28
N LEU A 26 -14.96 -4.62 -10.63
CA LEU A 26 -15.75 -3.57 -9.98
C LEU A 26 -16.85 -3.03 -10.89
N CYS A 27 -18.07 -2.92 -10.37
CA CYS A 27 -19.18 -2.23 -11.01
C CYS A 27 -19.53 -0.95 -10.27
N LEU A 28 -19.46 0.19 -10.97
CA LEU A 28 -19.73 1.51 -10.43
C LEU A 28 -21.04 2.04 -11.02
N SER A 29 -22.02 2.27 -10.14
CA SER A 29 -23.27 2.90 -10.54
C SER A 29 -23.05 4.41 -10.69
N THR A 30 -23.25 4.94 -11.89
CA THR A 30 -23.33 6.38 -12.15
C THR A 30 -24.78 6.79 -12.38
N PRO A 31 -25.14 8.08 -12.30
CA PRO A 31 -26.49 8.55 -12.57
C PRO A 31 -27.01 8.17 -13.96
N SER A 32 -26.12 8.00 -14.95
CA SER A 32 -26.50 7.70 -16.34
C SER A 32 -26.44 6.21 -16.69
N LYS A 33 -25.45 5.47 -16.16
CA LYS A 33 -25.26 4.03 -16.43
C LYS A 33 -24.33 3.37 -15.41
N SER A 34 -24.32 2.04 -15.35
CA SER A 34 -23.20 1.33 -14.71
C SER A 34 -21.95 1.37 -15.60
N VAL A 35 -20.79 1.43 -14.96
CA VAL A 35 -19.48 1.39 -15.62
C VAL A 35 -18.60 0.39 -14.88
N CYS A 36 -17.92 -0.48 -15.61
CA CYS A 36 -16.95 -1.39 -15.03
C CYS A 36 -15.61 -0.69 -14.81
N ALA A 37 -14.94 -1.03 -13.72
CA ALA A 37 -13.60 -0.57 -13.40
C ALA A 37 -12.74 -1.76 -12.95
N CYS A 38 -11.43 -1.61 -13.04
CA CYS A 38 -10.46 -2.63 -12.67
C CYS A 38 -9.66 -2.18 -11.46
N SER A 39 -9.14 -3.14 -10.71
CA SER A 39 -8.21 -2.95 -9.62
C SER A 39 -6.90 -2.33 -10.11
N ASP A 40 -6.14 -1.78 -9.19
CA ASP A 40 -4.79 -1.28 -9.45
C ASP A 40 -3.93 -2.31 -10.19
N GLY A 41 -3.25 -1.88 -11.25
CA GLY A 41 -2.46 -2.76 -12.10
C GLY A 41 -3.23 -3.50 -13.18
N TYR A 42 -4.51 -3.19 -13.36
CA TYR A 42 -5.34 -3.74 -14.41
C TYR A 42 -6.01 -2.63 -15.21
N LYS A 43 -6.26 -2.90 -16.48
CA LYS A 43 -7.00 -2.01 -17.38
C LYS A 43 -8.21 -2.71 -17.96
N LEU A 44 -9.26 -1.92 -18.16
CA LEU A 44 -10.49 -2.37 -18.78
C LEU A 44 -10.24 -2.69 -20.25
N THR A 45 -10.72 -3.84 -20.70
CA THR A 45 -10.64 -4.23 -22.11
C THR A 45 -11.72 -3.53 -22.94
N ASN A 46 -11.62 -3.65 -24.27
CA ASN A 46 -12.51 -2.98 -25.22
C ASN A 46 -13.98 -3.45 -25.15
N ASP A 47 -14.24 -4.60 -24.51
CA ASP A 47 -15.60 -5.06 -24.21
C ASP A 47 -16.29 -4.23 -23.10
N GLY A 48 -15.53 -3.36 -22.41
CA GLY A 48 -16.00 -2.52 -21.33
C GLY A 48 -16.38 -3.26 -20.06
N ARG A 49 -15.95 -4.52 -19.90
CA ARG A 49 -16.36 -5.41 -18.80
C ARG A 49 -15.23 -6.19 -18.16
N SER A 50 -14.30 -6.68 -18.99
CA SER A 50 -13.21 -7.52 -18.52
C SER A 50 -11.96 -6.71 -18.17
N CYS A 51 -11.14 -7.26 -17.28
CA CYS A 51 -9.90 -6.63 -16.81
C CYS A 51 -8.69 -7.44 -17.26
N THR A 52 -7.67 -6.76 -17.75
CA THR A 52 -6.39 -7.37 -18.13
C THR A 52 -5.24 -6.66 -17.44
N LYS A 53 -4.20 -7.41 -17.08
CA LYS A 53 -3.04 -6.86 -16.39
C LYS A 53 -2.42 -5.74 -17.24
N ASP A 54 -2.22 -4.59 -16.63
CA ASP A 54 -1.56 -3.47 -17.29
C ASP A 54 -0.04 -3.54 -17.09
N SER A 55 0.68 -3.85 -18.16
CA SER A 55 2.14 -4.01 -18.13
C SER A 55 2.88 -2.71 -17.83
N THR A 56 2.22 -1.56 -18.00
CA THR A 56 2.79 -0.23 -17.73
C THR A 56 2.51 0.27 -16.32
N TYR A 57 1.70 -0.44 -15.55
CA TYR A 57 1.37 0.00 -14.20
C TYR A 57 2.58 -0.15 -13.27
N VAL A 58 2.98 0.97 -12.69
CA VAL A 58 3.95 1.03 -11.61
C VAL A 58 3.17 1.30 -10.33
N LYS A 59 3.23 0.37 -9.37
CA LYS A 59 2.59 0.55 -8.06
C LYS A 59 3.13 1.84 -7.43
N PRO A 60 2.28 2.82 -7.08
CA PRO A 60 2.75 4.04 -6.45
C PRO A 60 3.51 3.68 -5.18
N SER A 61 4.74 4.19 -5.06
CA SER A 61 5.47 4.16 -3.80
C SER A 61 4.75 5.11 -2.84
N ILE A 62 4.12 4.56 -1.80
CA ILE A 62 3.43 5.32 -0.75
C ILE A 62 4.44 6.06 0.15
N CYS A 63 5.70 5.63 0.12
CA CYS A 63 6.78 6.33 0.81
C CYS A 63 7.21 7.53 -0.05
N ASP A 64 7.16 8.73 0.54
CA ASP A 64 7.82 9.92 0.03
C ASP A 64 9.35 9.74 0.09
N ASP A 65 10.12 10.54 -0.65
CA ASP A 65 11.59 10.47 -0.67
C ASP A 65 12.21 10.71 0.72
N SER A 66 11.45 11.30 1.64
CA SER A 66 11.83 11.52 3.05
C SER A 66 11.70 10.28 3.94
N PHE A 67 11.22 9.15 3.39
CA PHE A 67 10.92 7.92 4.13
C PHE A 67 11.67 6.71 3.56
N PHE A 68 12.23 5.90 4.45
CA PHE A 68 12.80 4.61 4.15
C PHE A 68 11.73 3.53 4.07
N LYS A 69 11.80 2.69 3.04
CA LYS A 69 10.88 1.58 2.82
C LYS A 69 11.50 0.28 3.33
N CYS A 70 10.83 -0.37 4.30
CA CYS A 70 11.27 -1.65 4.83
C CYS A 70 11.33 -2.73 3.74
N LYS A 71 12.32 -3.63 3.81
CA LYS A 71 12.51 -4.70 2.81
C LYS A 71 11.38 -5.72 2.83
N GLN A 72 10.89 -6.08 4.02
CA GLN A 72 9.75 -6.98 4.21
C GLN A 72 8.64 -6.31 5.03
N SER A 73 7.40 -6.73 4.73
CA SER A 73 6.21 -6.23 5.40
C SER A 73 5.21 -7.36 5.63
N PRO A 74 4.54 -7.40 6.80
CA PRO A 74 3.71 -8.53 7.20
C PRO A 74 2.46 -8.77 6.33
N LEU A 75 2.13 -7.90 5.37
CA LEU A 75 0.91 -7.99 4.55
C LEU A 75 1.06 -7.49 3.10
N ASN A 76 2.27 -7.52 2.51
CA ASN A 76 2.55 -6.90 1.19
C ASN A 76 2.24 -5.39 1.11
N ALA A 77 2.06 -4.73 2.26
CA ALA A 77 1.94 -3.28 2.38
C ALA A 77 3.33 -2.64 2.38
N SER A 78 3.49 -1.40 1.90
CA SER A 78 4.76 -0.70 2.10
C SER A 78 4.77 -0.13 3.52
N VAL A 79 5.72 -0.58 4.36
CA VAL A 79 5.99 0.08 5.65
C VAL A 79 7.07 1.12 5.39
N CYS A 80 6.75 2.37 5.71
CA CYS A 80 7.62 3.51 5.52
C CYS A 80 7.96 4.08 6.89
N ILE A 81 9.24 4.24 7.19
CA ILE A 81 9.71 4.93 8.40
C ILE A 81 10.43 6.21 7.98
N PRO A 82 10.42 7.28 8.79
CA PRO A 82 11.21 8.47 8.52
C PRO A 82 12.71 8.15 8.38
N MET A 83 13.44 8.86 7.51
CA MET A 83 14.89 8.65 7.33
C MET A 83 15.72 8.87 8.61
N GLU A 84 15.21 9.64 9.58
CA GLU A 84 15.87 9.83 10.89
C GLU A 84 15.89 8.57 11.78
N ARG A 85 15.09 7.56 11.40
CA ARG A 85 14.95 6.27 12.10
C ARG A 85 15.66 5.13 11.38
N VAL A 86 16.61 5.49 10.51
CA VAL A 86 17.40 4.54 9.73
C VAL A 86 18.81 4.56 10.32
N CYS A 87 19.32 3.39 10.72
CA CYS A 87 20.59 3.25 11.42
C CYS A 87 20.65 4.05 12.73
N ASP A 88 19.52 4.15 13.44
CA ASP A 88 19.42 4.83 14.75
C ASP A 88 19.67 3.89 15.94
N GLY A 89 19.84 2.59 15.65
CA GLY A 89 20.09 1.54 16.64
C GLY A 89 18.84 0.86 17.16
N ALA A 90 17.65 1.24 16.71
CA ALA A 90 16.37 0.61 17.03
C ALA A 90 15.78 -0.09 15.80
N ALA A 91 15.13 -1.25 16.01
CA ALA A 91 14.41 -1.92 14.93
C ALA A 91 13.02 -1.31 14.78
N ASP A 92 12.88 -0.35 13.87
CA ASP A 92 11.60 0.30 13.53
C ASP A 92 10.89 -0.37 12.36
N CYS A 93 11.64 -1.03 11.46
CA CYS A 93 11.02 -1.93 10.51
C CYS A 93 10.63 -3.26 11.17
N PRO A 94 9.50 -3.90 10.76
CA PRO A 94 9.12 -5.22 11.24
C PRO A 94 10.18 -6.31 11.00
N ASP A 95 11.03 -6.11 10.00
CA ASP A 95 12.14 -6.99 9.63
C ASP A 95 13.51 -6.43 10.01
N ALA A 96 13.56 -5.32 10.77
CA ALA A 96 14.78 -4.61 11.15
C ALA A 96 15.68 -4.20 9.97
N SER A 97 15.10 -4.06 8.77
CA SER A 97 15.86 -3.74 7.56
C SER A 97 16.44 -2.32 7.56
N ASP A 98 15.87 -1.44 8.35
CA ASP A 98 16.36 -0.10 8.69
C ASP A 98 17.71 -0.09 9.40
N GLU A 99 18.06 -1.19 10.06
CA GLU A 99 19.33 -1.37 10.79
C GLU A 99 20.30 -2.32 10.07
N SER A 100 20.05 -2.61 8.77
CA SER A 100 20.83 -3.63 8.05
C SER A 100 22.22 -3.12 7.62
N VAL A 101 23.26 -3.82 8.11
CA VAL A 101 24.69 -3.62 7.80
C VAL A 101 25.20 -4.53 6.68
N GLU A 102 24.28 -5.20 5.98
CA GLU A 102 24.61 -6.06 4.84
C GLU A 102 25.13 -5.24 3.65
N GLN A 103 25.77 -5.90 2.69
CA GLN A 103 26.30 -5.26 1.48
C GLN A 103 25.16 -4.63 0.66
N GLY A 104 25.22 -3.31 0.43
CA GLY A 104 24.16 -2.48 -0.14
C GLY A 104 23.04 -2.09 0.84
N GLY A 105 23.21 -2.36 2.14
CA GLY A 105 22.28 -1.98 3.20
C GLY A 105 22.37 -0.50 3.60
N PRO A 106 21.31 0.06 4.21
CA PRO A 106 21.29 1.45 4.64
C PRO A 106 22.41 1.79 5.64
N CYS A 107 22.89 0.81 6.41
CA CYS A 107 23.93 0.99 7.43
C CYS A 107 25.31 0.47 7.03
N GLU A 108 25.53 0.06 5.76
CA GLU A 108 26.81 -0.51 5.31
C GLU A 108 28.00 0.45 5.51
N ASN A 109 27.79 1.74 5.23
CA ASN A 109 28.82 2.78 5.31
C ASN A 109 28.58 3.78 6.45
N VAL A 110 27.61 3.50 7.33
CA VAL A 110 27.35 4.31 8.52
C VAL A 110 28.30 3.84 9.60
N VAL A 111 29.53 4.37 9.55
CA VAL A 111 30.50 4.24 10.63
C VAL A 111 30.12 5.30 11.65
N CYS A 112 29.55 4.89 12.79
CA CYS A 112 29.45 5.78 13.95
C CYS A 112 30.84 6.35 14.24
N ASN A 113 31.00 7.68 14.19
CA ASN A 113 32.26 8.30 14.58
C ASN A 113 32.58 7.94 16.05
N ASP A 114 33.85 8.06 16.49
CA ASP A 114 34.28 7.79 17.89
C ASP A 114 33.54 8.62 18.97
N SER A 115 32.70 9.58 18.57
CA SER A 115 31.83 10.39 19.42
C SER A 115 30.35 9.96 19.41
N GLN A 116 30.02 8.89 18.68
CA GLN A 116 28.67 8.33 18.55
C GLN A 116 28.67 6.91 19.10
N HIS A 117 28.03 6.73 20.25
CA HIS A 117 27.84 5.40 20.84
C HIS A 117 26.46 4.89 20.46
N LYS A 118 26.39 3.63 20.04
CA LYS A 118 25.13 2.90 19.93
C LYS A 118 24.47 2.88 21.32
N CYS A 119 23.27 3.40 21.45
CA CYS A 119 22.51 3.28 22.70
C CYS A 119 22.19 1.79 22.92
N ASP A 120 22.69 1.22 24.01
CA ASP A 120 22.24 -0.09 24.49
C ASP A 120 20.82 0.12 25.01
N GLY A 121 19.82 -0.23 24.20
CA GLY A 121 18.39 0.01 24.48
C GLY A 121 17.83 -0.80 25.65
N THR A 122 18.61 -1.04 26.70
CA THR A 122 18.15 -1.57 27.97
C THR A 122 17.69 -0.43 28.86
N MET A 123 16.41 -0.50 29.28
CA MET A 123 15.79 0.46 30.20
C MET A 123 16.43 0.44 31.59
#